data_AF-A0A6G3YY75-F1
#
_entry.id   AF-A0A6G3YY75-F1
#
_cell.length_a   1.000
_cell.length_b   1.000
_cell.length_c   1.000
_cell.angle_alpha   90.00
_cell.angle_beta   90.00
_cell.angle_gamma   90.00
#
_symmetry.space_group_name_H-M   'P 1'
#
loop_
_entity.id
_entity.type
_entity.pdbx_description
1 polymer ?
#
loop_
_entity_poly.entity_id
_entity_poly.type
_entity_poly.pdbx_seq_one_letter_code
_entity_poly.pdbx_strand_id
1 'polypeptide(L)'
;MWNWVMMAVPRLLCISNGHGEDEIAVKILRALRSRMPEVSLAALPIVGEGRAFLNQEISLIAATKTLPSGGFIYMDSRQLARDLKGGLVQLTLTQLQAVKTWAKTGGTILAVGDLIPALFAWWSGLPYGVVGTAKSAYYMRDEQGPLSELPWYAGWAGSIYLPWERWVMARDRCRAVIVRDALTAQELRRLGLAHVFSGNPMMDDLMPTGSAALGEPPENALTVLLLPGSRAPEAYANWQQILQTVESVLQQFQPRWVHCLGAIAPALDLAELRKSLEKAGWQTVLGHADTQFQKQNGRLVLTQIAYADCLHVADAAIAMAGTATEQFVGLGKPAFITPGAGPQFNPTFAQLQTRLLGPSVVLVEQPTEMG
;
A
#
# COMPACT_ATOMS: atom_id res chain seq x y z
N MET A 1 6.97 20.60 49.90
CA MET A 1 7.60 19.31 49.57
C MET A 1 6.62 18.52 48.70
N TRP A 2 6.69 18.72 47.38
CA TRP A 2 5.94 17.92 46.40
C TRP A 2 6.97 17.50 45.36
N ASN A 3 7.54 16.30 45.53
CA ASN A 3 8.39 15.68 44.52
C ASN A 3 7.48 15.31 43.34
N TRP A 4 7.39 16.20 42.35
CA TRP A 4 7.04 15.78 41.00
C TRP A 4 8.18 14.88 40.54
N VAL A 5 8.02 13.57 40.74
CA VAL A 5 8.76 12.59 39.95
C VAL A 5 8.38 12.92 38.51
N MET A 6 9.29 13.57 37.78
CA MET A 6 9.14 13.74 36.33
C MET A 6 9.04 12.33 35.75
N MET A 7 7.81 11.84 35.55
CA MET A 7 7.59 10.62 34.79
C MET A 7 8.16 10.89 33.41
N ALA A 8 9.21 10.16 33.04
CA ALA A 8 9.81 10.28 31.72
C ALA A 8 8.71 10.08 30.68
N VAL A 9 8.52 11.09 29.82
CA VAL A 9 7.55 11.07 28.73
C VAL A 9 7.78 9.79 27.92
N PRO A 10 6.79 8.90 27.77
CA PRO A 10 6.96 7.68 26.98
C PRO A 10 7.31 8.05 25.54
N ARG A 11 8.23 7.31 24.94
CA ARG A 11 8.75 7.61 23.60
C ARG A 11 8.59 6.43 22.68
N LEU A 12 8.10 6.69 21.48
CA LEU A 12 7.97 5.71 20.42
C LEU A 12 8.69 6.17 19.16
N LEU A 13 9.60 5.34 18.67
CA LEU A 13 10.18 5.48 17.34
C LEU A 13 9.49 4.51 16.39
N CYS A 14 8.87 5.02 15.33
CA CYS A 14 8.37 4.20 14.24
C CYS A 14 9.45 4.04 13.16
N ILE A 15 9.72 2.81 12.75
CA ILE A 15 10.62 2.50 11.63
C ILE A 15 9.80 1.81 10.55
N SER A 16 9.81 2.34 9.33
CA SER A 16 9.03 1.84 8.20
C SER A 16 9.92 1.53 7.00
N ASN A 17 9.49 0.59 6.15
CA ASN A 17 10.30 0.13 5.02
C ASN A 17 10.30 1.11 3.85
N GLY A 18 9.12 1.56 3.40
CA GLY A 18 8.96 2.49 2.29
C GLY A 18 7.61 3.20 2.32
N HIS A 19 7.29 3.92 1.24
CA HIS A 19 6.15 4.84 1.20
C HIS A 19 4.78 4.18 1.49
N GLY A 20 4.56 2.92 1.09
CA GLY A 20 3.32 2.21 1.42
C GLY A 20 3.22 1.92 2.93
N GLU A 21 4.32 1.48 3.53
CA GLU A 21 4.44 1.25 4.97
C GLU A 21 4.43 2.55 5.78
N ASP A 22 4.89 3.67 5.22
CA ASP A 22 4.79 4.99 5.86
C ASP A 22 3.32 5.38 6.08
N GLU A 23 2.46 5.19 5.08
CA GLU A 23 1.02 5.47 5.18
C GLU A 23 0.34 4.56 6.22
N ILE A 24 0.69 3.26 6.23
CA ILE A 24 0.23 2.31 7.24
C ILE A 24 0.68 2.74 8.64
N ALA A 25 1.97 3.09 8.79
CA ALA A 25 2.54 3.52 10.06
C ALA A 25 1.84 4.78 10.57
N VAL A 26 1.60 5.77 9.70
CA VAL A 26 0.90 7.01 10.05
C VAL A 26 -0.50 6.75 10.61
N LYS A 27 -1.26 5.81 10.04
CA LYS A 27 -2.59 5.45 10.57
C LYS A 27 -2.51 4.95 12.00
N ILE A 28 -1.56 4.04 12.27
CA ILE A 28 -1.30 3.52 13.62
C ILE A 28 -0.89 4.64 14.57
N LEU A 29 0.05 5.48 14.16
CA LEU A 29 0.58 6.58 14.98
C LEU A 29 -0.46 7.66 15.27
N ARG A 30 -1.38 7.94 14.33
CA ARG A 30 -2.49 8.86 14.55
C ARG A 30 -3.45 8.32 15.60
N ALA A 31 -3.87 7.06 15.46
CA ALA A 31 -4.71 6.40 16.44
C ALA A 31 -4.05 6.36 17.83
N LEU A 32 -2.73 6.15 17.86
CA LEU A 32 -1.93 6.19 19.09
C LEU A 32 -1.92 7.58 19.73
N ARG A 33 -1.62 8.63 18.95
CA ARG A 33 -1.60 10.02 19.42
C ARG A 33 -2.94 10.45 20.00
N SER A 34 -4.05 10.01 19.40
CA SER A 34 -5.40 10.31 19.91
C SER A 34 -5.70 9.62 21.25
N ARG A 35 -5.14 8.43 21.50
CA ARG A 35 -5.38 7.65 22.72
C ARG A 35 -4.38 7.93 23.84
N MET A 36 -3.14 8.27 23.47
CA MET A 36 -2.01 8.50 24.37
C MET A 36 -1.22 9.73 23.89
N PRO A 37 -1.80 10.95 24.05
CA PRO A 37 -1.20 12.19 23.58
C PRO A 37 0.13 12.55 24.27
N GLU A 38 0.40 11.96 25.44
CA GLU A 38 1.64 12.09 26.18
C GLU A 38 2.81 11.32 25.53
N VAL A 39 2.57 10.41 24.59
CA VAL A 39 3.65 9.67 23.93
C VAL A 39 4.32 10.55 22.89
N SER A 40 5.62 10.81 23.07
CA SER A 40 6.42 11.50 22.07
C SER A 40 6.75 10.57 20.90
N LEU A 41 6.32 10.97 19.70
CA LEU A 41 6.45 10.20 18.47
C LEU A 41 7.60 10.72 17.61
N ALA A 42 8.40 9.80 17.09
CA ALA A 42 9.39 10.08 16.06
C ALA A 42 9.36 8.97 14.99
N ALA A 43 9.88 9.25 13.80
CA ALA A 43 9.91 8.29 12.72
C ALA A 43 11.28 8.16 12.04
N LEU A 44 11.49 7.00 11.42
CA LEU A 44 12.60 6.70 10.54
C LEU A 44 12.09 5.85 9.37
N PRO A 45 11.74 6.47 8.23
CA PRO A 45 11.57 5.73 6.99
C PRO A 45 12.94 5.26 6.50
N ILE A 46 13.07 3.97 6.25
CA ILE A 46 14.32 3.39 5.72
C ILE A 46 14.48 3.80 4.26
N VAL A 47 13.39 3.81 3.50
CA VAL A 47 13.34 4.26 2.11
C VAL A 47 12.32 5.38 1.90
N GLY A 48 12.69 6.38 1.11
CA GLY A 48 11.83 7.51 0.77
C GLY A 48 12.06 8.70 1.69
N GLU A 49 11.30 9.78 1.46
CA GLU A 49 11.52 11.09 2.10
C GLU A 49 10.73 11.27 3.41
N GLY A 50 9.95 10.28 3.83
CA GLY A 50 9.15 10.37 5.05
C GLY A 50 8.02 11.39 5.00
N ARG A 51 7.55 11.77 3.82
CA ARG A 51 6.56 12.83 3.65
C ARG A 51 5.26 12.56 4.40
N ALA A 52 4.82 11.30 4.47
CA ALA A 52 3.63 10.91 5.24
C ALA A 52 3.77 11.27 6.72
N PHE A 53 4.93 11.02 7.33
CA PHE A 53 5.22 11.39 8.73
C PHE A 53 5.28 12.90 8.92
N LEU A 54 5.99 13.61 8.02
CA LEU A 54 6.12 15.08 8.09
C LEU A 54 4.78 15.79 7.96
N ASN A 55 3.90 15.32 7.07
CA ASN A 55 2.53 15.83 6.92
C ASN A 55 1.66 15.62 8.18
N GLN A 56 2.10 14.82 9.14
CA GLN A 56 1.44 14.58 10.43
C GLN A 56 2.24 15.15 11.60
N GLU A 57 3.20 16.05 11.30
CA GLU A 57 4.06 16.71 12.29
C GLU A 57 4.86 15.70 13.13
N ILE A 58 5.21 14.54 12.55
CA ILE A 58 6.08 13.55 13.19
C ILE A 58 7.52 13.81 12.74
N SER A 59 8.39 14.14 13.70
CA SER A 59 9.79 14.43 13.41
C SER A 59 10.56 13.18 12.96
N LEU A 60 11.43 13.36 11.97
CA LEU A 60 12.33 12.33 11.49
C LEU A 60 13.64 12.36 12.30
N ILE A 61 14.14 11.20 12.73
CA ILE A 61 15.36 11.12 13.55
C ILE A 61 16.66 11.14 12.73
N ALA A 62 16.57 11.00 11.41
CA ALA A 62 17.70 10.99 10.50
C ALA A 62 17.31 11.59 9.15
N ALA A 63 18.32 12.07 8.41
CA ALA A 63 18.12 12.53 7.04
C ALA A 63 17.70 11.36 6.14
N THR A 64 16.65 11.61 5.36
CA THR A 64 16.08 10.67 4.41
C THR A 64 16.53 11.00 2.99
N LYS A 65 16.75 9.98 2.16
CA LYS A 65 17.08 10.15 0.74
C LYS A 65 16.14 9.31 -0.11
N THR A 66 15.78 9.86 -1.26
CA THR A 66 15.09 9.13 -2.33
C THR A 66 16.07 8.13 -2.94
N LEU A 67 15.80 6.83 -2.81
CA LEU A 67 16.59 5.79 -3.48
C LEU A 67 16.12 5.66 -4.94
N PRO A 68 17.03 5.46 -5.91
CA PRO A 68 16.67 5.29 -7.33
C PRO A 68 15.63 4.18 -7.60
N SER A 69 15.59 3.12 -6.78
CA SER A 69 14.62 2.01 -6.90
C SER A 69 13.26 2.26 -6.22
N GLY A 70 13.10 3.35 -5.46
CA GLY A 70 11.86 3.63 -4.72
C GLY A 70 11.49 2.60 -3.64
N GLY A 71 12.42 1.73 -3.24
CA GLY A 71 12.23 0.72 -2.17
C GLY A 71 11.97 -0.70 -2.64
N PHE A 72 11.92 -0.96 -3.94
CA PHE A 72 11.71 -2.30 -4.49
C PHE A 72 13.03 -3.08 -4.62
N ILE A 73 13.67 -3.38 -3.49
CA ILE A 73 14.92 -4.14 -3.44
C ILE A 73 14.70 -5.62 -3.85
N TYR A 74 13.46 -6.12 -3.77
CA TYR A 74 13.16 -7.54 -3.88
C TYR A 74 13.12 -8.13 -5.30
N MET A 75 13.28 -7.36 -6.38
CA MET A 75 13.08 -7.88 -7.75
C MET A 75 14.21 -7.65 -8.77
N ASP A 76 15.22 -6.82 -8.51
CA ASP A 76 16.27 -6.55 -9.52
C ASP A 76 17.67 -6.31 -8.92
N SER A 77 18.58 -7.27 -9.13
CA SER A 77 19.97 -7.21 -8.66
C SER A 77 20.78 -6.06 -9.29
N ARG A 78 20.36 -5.56 -10.46
CA ARG A 78 20.99 -4.39 -11.11
C ARG A 78 20.53 -3.06 -10.51
N GLN A 79 19.35 -3.02 -9.89
CA GLN A 79 18.87 -1.85 -9.14
C GLN A 79 19.54 -1.79 -7.77
N LEU A 80 19.67 -2.94 -7.10
CA LEU A 80 20.44 -3.06 -5.86
C LEU A 80 21.91 -2.61 -6.04
N ALA A 81 22.56 -2.99 -7.15
CA ALA A 81 23.92 -2.55 -7.44
C ALA A 81 24.05 -1.03 -7.71
N ARG A 82 23.01 -0.40 -8.29
CA ARG A 82 22.96 1.05 -8.50
C ARG A 82 22.72 1.79 -7.18
N ASP A 83 21.83 1.28 -6.34
CA ASP A 83 21.56 1.86 -5.02
C ASP A 83 22.75 1.73 -4.08
N LEU A 84 23.46 0.59 -4.10
CA LEU A 84 24.73 0.38 -3.39
C LEU A 84 25.79 1.42 -3.80
N LYS A 85 25.94 1.70 -5.10
CA LYS A 85 26.83 2.75 -5.62
C LYS A 85 26.33 4.17 -5.29
N GLY A 86 25.03 4.36 -5.12
CA GLY A 86 24.39 5.62 -4.75
C GLY A 86 24.50 6.02 -3.27
N GLY A 87 25.28 5.29 -2.47
CA GLY A 87 25.52 5.58 -1.05
C GLY A 87 24.53 4.90 -0.09
N LEU A 88 23.79 3.88 -0.53
CA LEU A 88 22.87 3.12 0.32
C LEU A 88 23.54 2.57 1.58
N VAL A 89 24.80 2.09 1.48
CA VAL A 89 25.55 1.58 2.65
C VAL A 89 25.80 2.69 3.67
N GLN A 90 26.28 3.85 3.21
CA GLN A 90 26.55 4.99 4.09
C GLN A 90 25.25 5.54 4.71
N LEU A 91 24.16 5.57 3.94
CA LEU A 91 22.83 5.95 4.43
C LEU A 91 22.37 4.98 5.51
N THR A 92 22.44 3.68 5.25
CA THR A 92 22.06 2.62 6.20
C THR A 92 22.87 2.72 7.50
N LEU A 93 24.19 2.94 7.40
CA LEU A 93 25.05 3.13 8.58
C LEU A 93 24.67 4.39 9.38
N THR A 94 24.36 5.49 8.69
CA THR A 94 23.90 6.73 9.33
C THR A 94 22.56 6.52 10.04
N GLN A 95 21.62 5.83 9.39
CA GLN A 95 20.31 5.53 9.97
C GLN A 95 20.44 4.61 11.19
N LEU A 96 21.30 3.59 11.12
CA LEU A 96 21.63 2.75 12.28
C LEU A 96 22.24 3.61 13.41
N GLN A 97 23.25 4.42 13.14
CA GLN A 97 23.81 5.31 14.18
C GLN A 97 22.75 6.23 14.81
N ALA A 98 21.82 6.76 14.02
CA ALA A 98 20.69 7.54 14.51
C ALA A 98 19.77 6.72 15.43
N VAL A 99 19.42 5.48 15.06
CA VAL A 99 18.65 4.58 15.93
C VAL A 99 19.37 4.31 17.25
N LYS A 100 20.69 4.06 17.24
CA LYS A 100 21.46 3.89 18.50
C LYS A 100 21.47 5.15 19.34
N THR A 101 21.63 6.30 18.71
CA THR A 101 21.68 7.58 19.41
C THR A 101 20.33 7.88 20.05
N TRP A 102 19.23 7.67 19.32
CA TRP A 102 17.88 7.76 19.86
C TRP A 102 17.67 6.77 21.01
N ALA A 103 18.13 5.53 20.86
CA ALA A 103 17.97 4.48 21.86
C ALA A 103 18.66 4.76 23.21
N LYS A 104 19.73 5.57 23.24
CA LYS A 104 20.41 5.96 24.50
C LYS A 104 19.50 6.68 25.48
N THR A 105 18.43 7.28 24.97
CA THR A 105 17.47 8.05 25.76
C THR A 105 16.22 7.27 26.15
N GLY A 106 16.23 5.94 25.94
CA GLY A 106 15.11 5.05 26.23
C GLY A 106 13.96 5.14 25.23
N GLY A 107 12.91 4.34 25.45
CA GLY A 107 11.70 4.30 24.62
C GLY A 107 11.39 2.89 24.10
N THR A 108 10.45 2.82 23.16
CA THR A 108 10.03 1.62 22.45
C THR A 108 10.09 1.86 20.94
N ILE A 109 10.25 0.80 20.15
CA ILE A 109 10.26 0.88 18.69
C ILE A 109 9.05 0.14 18.09
N LEU A 110 8.38 0.75 17.11
CA LEU A 110 7.40 0.10 16.26
C LEU A 110 8.00 -0.11 14.87
N ALA A 111 8.25 -1.34 14.48
CA ALA A 111 8.72 -1.69 13.14
C ALA A 111 7.52 -2.03 12.24
N VAL A 112 7.35 -1.34 11.12
CA VAL A 112 6.24 -1.52 10.17
C VAL A 112 6.80 -1.94 8.81
N GLY A 113 6.38 -3.11 8.33
CA GLY A 113 6.80 -3.65 7.04
C GLY A 113 7.37 -5.06 7.12
N ASP A 114 8.58 -5.23 6.59
CA ASP A 114 9.27 -6.52 6.50
C ASP A 114 10.37 -6.69 7.58
N LEU A 115 11.33 -7.57 7.31
CA LEU A 115 12.46 -7.84 8.18
C LEU A 115 13.35 -6.61 8.45
N ILE A 116 13.54 -5.70 7.50
CA ILE A 116 14.57 -4.66 7.62
C ILE A 116 14.24 -3.69 8.78
N PRO A 117 13.02 -3.13 8.88
CA PRO A 117 12.58 -2.39 10.07
C PRO A 117 12.70 -3.20 11.37
N ALA A 118 12.36 -4.49 11.35
CA ALA A 118 12.44 -5.35 12.52
C ALA A 118 13.89 -5.59 12.99
N LEU A 119 14.85 -5.69 12.06
CA LEU A 119 16.27 -5.79 12.38
C LEU A 119 16.81 -4.49 12.99
N PHE A 120 16.42 -3.33 12.47
CA PHE A 120 16.77 -2.04 13.05
C PHE A 120 16.24 -1.93 14.48
N ALA A 121 14.98 -2.32 14.69
CA ALA A 121 14.34 -2.35 16.00
C ALA A 121 15.07 -3.30 16.97
N TRP A 122 15.37 -4.52 16.52
CA TRP A 122 16.14 -5.47 17.31
C TRP A 122 17.54 -4.94 17.64
N TRP A 123 18.26 -4.42 16.66
CA TRP A 123 19.63 -3.94 16.81
C TRP A 123 19.72 -2.72 17.75
N SER A 124 18.67 -1.91 17.87
CA SER A 124 18.61 -0.78 18.81
C SER A 124 18.96 -1.17 20.25
N GLY A 125 18.51 -2.35 20.70
CA GLY A 125 18.57 -2.82 22.09
C GLY A 125 17.32 -2.52 22.92
N LEU A 126 16.33 -1.78 22.39
CA LEU A 126 15.10 -1.43 23.10
C LEU A 126 14.00 -2.51 22.96
N PRO A 127 12.94 -2.45 23.79
CA PRO A 127 11.68 -3.14 23.51
C PRO A 127 11.10 -2.69 22.17
N TYR A 128 10.46 -3.60 21.44
CA TYR A 128 9.88 -3.29 20.15
C TYR A 128 8.66 -4.14 19.80
N GLY A 129 7.83 -3.65 18.89
CA GLY A 129 6.76 -4.40 18.23
C GLY A 129 6.99 -4.43 16.71
N VAL A 130 6.48 -5.46 16.04
CA VAL A 130 6.55 -5.63 14.59
C VAL A 130 5.14 -5.67 14.01
N VAL A 131 4.90 -4.93 12.95
CA VAL A 131 3.66 -4.95 12.16
C VAL A 131 3.98 -5.50 10.78
N GLY A 132 3.62 -6.76 10.56
CA GLY A 132 3.89 -7.50 9.33
C GLY A 132 2.85 -7.23 8.25
N THR A 133 2.96 -6.10 7.55
CA THR A 133 2.01 -5.70 6.50
C THR A 133 2.39 -6.17 5.10
N ALA A 134 3.68 -6.40 4.85
CA ALA A 134 4.20 -6.80 3.54
C ALA A 134 4.10 -8.32 3.26
N LYS A 135 3.76 -9.14 4.27
CA LYS A 135 3.80 -10.60 4.18
C LYS A 135 2.46 -11.22 4.53
N SER A 136 2.09 -12.22 3.73
CA SER A 136 0.90 -13.03 3.93
C SER A 136 1.21 -14.49 3.58
N ALA A 137 0.68 -15.42 4.37
CA ALA A 137 0.73 -16.85 4.08
C ALA A 137 0.05 -17.19 2.74
N TYR A 138 -0.90 -16.35 2.28
CA TYR A 138 -1.56 -16.50 0.98
C TYR A 138 -0.61 -16.52 -0.23
N TYR A 139 0.61 -15.99 -0.10
CA TYR A 139 1.61 -16.08 -1.16
C TYR A 139 2.19 -17.48 -1.37
N MET A 140 2.03 -18.36 -0.39
CA MET A 140 2.59 -19.71 -0.40
C MET A 140 1.54 -20.82 -0.28
N ARG A 141 0.34 -20.50 0.21
CA ARG A 141 -0.68 -21.49 0.49
C ARG A 141 -2.06 -20.86 0.51
N ASP A 142 -3.07 -21.67 0.31
CA ASP A 142 -4.47 -21.31 0.53
C ASP A 142 -5.06 -22.17 1.67
N GLU A 143 -6.38 -22.12 1.82
CA GLU A 143 -7.14 -22.91 2.78
C GLU A 143 -7.05 -24.43 2.52
N GLN A 144 -6.75 -24.86 1.30
CA GLN A 144 -6.66 -26.26 0.89
C GLN A 144 -5.25 -26.82 1.11
N GLY A 145 -4.21 -26.00 1.01
CA GLY A 145 -2.84 -26.42 1.23
C GLY A 145 -1.79 -25.51 0.60
N PRO A 146 -0.53 -25.97 0.54
CA PRO A 146 0.52 -25.28 -0.19
C PRO A 146 0.16 -25.14 -1.67
N LEU A 147 0.49 -23.99 -2.26
CA LEU A 147 0.29 -23.76 -3.70
C LEU A 147 1.18 -24.71 -4.51
N SER A 148 0.64 -25.23 -5.61
CA SER A 148 1.35 -26.13 -6.54
C SER A 148 2.48 -25.43 -7.30
N GLU A 149 2.34 -24.13 -7.58
CA GLU A 149 3.28 -23.32 -8.36
C GLU A 149 4.07 -22.35 -7.48
N LEU A 150 5.01 -22.94 -6.73
CA LEU A 150 5.99 -22.19 -5.97
C LEU A 150 7.40 -22.38 -6.54
N PRO A 151 8.24 -21.34 -6.57
CA PRO A 151 9.66 -21.50 -6.83
C PRO A 151 10.26 -22.56 -5.92
N TRP A 152 11.28 -23.30 -6.37
CA TRP A 152 11.93 -24.37 -5.59
C TRP A 152 12.46 -23.90 -4.22
N TYR A 153 12.78 -22.61 -4.11
CA TYR A 153 13.25 -21.97 -2.89
C TYR A 153 12.12 -21.32 -2.08
N ALA A 154 10.87 -21.32 -2.55
CA ALA A 154 9.74 -20.84 -1.76
C ALA A 154 9.23 -21.99 -0.88
N GLY A 155 8.89 -21.68 0.37
CA GLY A 155 8.31 -22.66 1.29
C GLY A 155 9.30 -23.62 1.97
N TRP A 156 10.60 -23.62 1.66
CA TRP A 156 11.60 -24.47 2.38
C TRP A 156 11.61 -24.24 3.90
N ALA A 157 11.30 -23.00 4.32
CA ALA A 157 11.22 -22.62 5.73
C ALA A 157 9.88 -22.99 6.38
N GLY A 158 8.93 -23.50 5.61
CA GLY A 158 7.57 -23.84 6.05
C GLY A 158 6.72 -22.62 6.45
N SER A 159 7.18 -21.40 6.16
CA SER A 159 6.50 -20.13 6.43
C SER A 159 7.03 -18.99 5.57
N ILE A 160 6.17 -18.00 5.33
CA ILE A 160 6.53 -16.74 4.63
C ILE A 160 7.47 -15.89 5.48
N TYR A 161 7.43 -16.10 6.80
CA TYR A 161 8.42 -15.61 7.75
C TYR A 161 9.57 -16.61 7.86
N LEU A 162 10.70 -16.22 7.28
CA LEU A 162 11.92 -17.00 7.23
C LEU A 162 12.50 -17.19 8.64
N PRO A 163 13.36 -18.20 8.85
CA PRO A 163 13.81 -18.57 10.20
C PRO A 163 14.44 -17.41 10.98
N TRP A 164 15.15 -16.51 10.32
CA TRP A 164 15.75 -15.33 10.95
C TRP A 164 14.73 -14.24 11.30
N GLU A 165 13.64 -14.10 10.53
CA GLU A 165 12.56 -13.17 10.87
C GLU A 165 11.82 -13.68 12.11
N ARG A 166 11.52 -14.98 12.11
CA ARG A 166 10.95 -15.68 13.27
C ARG A 166 11.86 -15.57 14.49
N TRP A 167 13.17 -15.66 14.29
CA TRP A 167 14.16 -15.49 15.35
C TRP A 167 14.15 -14.08 15.95
N VAL A 168 13.96 -13.03 15.14
CA VAL A 168 13.78 -11.64 15.60
C VAL A 168 12.47 -11.54 16.39
N MET A 169 11.37 -12.01 15.81
CA MET A 169 10.04 -12.00 16.41
C MET A 169 9.95 -12.76 17.75
N ALA A 170 10.74 -13.81 17.92
CA ALA A 170 10.77 -14.63 19.14
C ALA A 170 11.61 -14.03 20.29
N ARG A 171 12.29 -12.90 20.09
CA ARG A 171 13.13 -12.30 21.15
C ARG A 171 12.27 -11.73 22.27
N ASP A 172 12.73 -11.83 23.52
CA ASP A 172 12.02 -11.28 24.70
C ASP A 172 11.72 -9.78 24.62
N ARG A 173 12.56 -9.04 23.88
CA ARG A 173 12.36 -7.61 23.62
C ARG A 173 11.27 -7.33 22.57
N CYS A 174 10.94 -8.30 21.72
CA CYS A 174 9.79 -8.21 20.83
C CYS A 174 8.54 -8.46 21.66
N ARG A 175 7.80 -7.39 21.96
CA ARG A 175 6.61 -7.43 22.83
C ARG A 175 5.33 -7.70 22.06
N ALA A 176 5.33 -7.50 20.74
CA ALA A 176 4.18 -7.73 19.89
C ALA A 176 4.60 -8.05 18.46
N VAL A 177 3.94 -9.02 17.85
CA VAL A 177 3.99 -9.30 16.41
C VAL A 177 2.56 -9.22 15.90
N ILE A 178 2.27 -8.20 15.11
CA ILE A 178 0.94 -7.93 14.57
C ILE A 178 0.92 -8.39 13.12
N VAL A 179 -0.02 -9.29 12.78
CA VAL A 179 -0.17 -9.84 11.44
C VAL A 179 -1.49 -9.44 10.81
N ARG A 180 -1.47 -9.35 9.48
CA ARG A 180 -2.53 -8.76 8.67
C ARG A 180 -3.71 -9.67 8.35
N ASP A 181 -3.54 -10.98 8.36
CA ASP A 181 -4.57 -11.94 7.96
C ASP A 181 -4.59 -13.21 8.84
N ALA A 182 -5.73 -13.90 8.81
CA ALA A 182 -5.99 -15.05 9.66
C ALA A 182 -5.14 -16.27 9.31
N LEU A 183 -4.87 -16.50 8.02
CA LEU A 183 -4.05 -17.64 7.57
C LEU A 183 -2.60 -17.51 8.07
N THR A 184 -2.06 -16.30 8.01
CA THR A 184 -0.74 -15.97 8.56
C THR A 184 -0.71 -16.15 10.08
N ALA A 185 -1.76 -15.73 10.80
CA ALA A 185 -1.87 -15.94 12.24
C ALA A 185 -1.90 -17.44 12.60
N GLN A 186 -2.66 -18.25 11.86
CA GLN A 186 -2.69 -19.70 12.04
C GLN A 186 -1.31 -20.34 11.80
N GLU A 187 -0.60 -19.88 10.75
CA GLU A 187 0.75 -20.36 10.46
C GLU A 187 1.73 -20.04 11.61
N LEU A 188 1.75 -18.80 12.11
CA LEU A 188 2.61 -18.41 13.22
C LEU A 188 2.24 -19.14 14.53
N ARG A 189 0.94 -19.39 14.76
CA ARG A 189 0.48 -20.21 15.90
C ARG A 189 1.07 -21.61 15.87
N ARG A 190 1.03 -22.28 14.71
CA ARG A 190 1.61 -23.62 14.52
C ARG A 190 3.12 -23.65 14.80
N LEU A 191 3.80 -22.53 14.54
CA LEU A 191 5.24 -22.37 14.78
C LEU A 191 5.57 -21.93 16.21
N GLY A 192 4.57 -21.80 17.08
CA GLY A 192 4.77 -21.42 18.49
C GLY A 192 5.15 -19.95 18.71
N LEU A 193 4.89 -19.07 17.75
CA LEU A 193 5.19 -17.64 17.86
C LEU A 193 4.01 -16.88 18.45
N ALA A 194 4.27 -16.09 19.49
CA ALA A 194 3.29 -15.15 20.04
C ALA A 194 3.01 -14.03 19.01
N HIS A 195 1.73 -13.81 18.72
CA HIS A 195 1.29 -12.83 17.72
C HIS A 195 -0.11 -12.32 18.06
N VAL A 196 -0.49 -11.23 17.41
CA VAL A 196 -1.81 -10.63 17.43
C VAL A 196 -2.31 -10.52 15.99
N PHE A 197 -3.51 -11.00 15.73
CA PHE A 197 -4.20 -10.79 14.47
C PHE A 197 -5.15 -9.59 14.61
N SER A 198 -4.83 -8.49 13.92
CA SER A 198 -5.60 -7.23 14.00
C SER A 198 -6.07 -6.72 12.64
N GLY A 199 -5.93 -7.52 11.58
CA GLY A 199 -6.21 -7.06 10.22
C GLY A 199 -5.10 -6.17 9.66
N ASN A 200 -5.36 -5.58 8.49
CA ASN A 200 -4.41 -4.72 7.80
C ASN A 200 -4.80 -3.24 7.95
N PRO A 201 -3.97 -2.37 8.57
CA PRO A 201 -4.32 -0.98 8.81
C PRO A 201 -4.57 -0.15 7.55
N MET A 202 -4.14 -0.61 6.38
CA MET A 202 -4.54 0.05 5.12
C MET A 202 -6.04 0.04 4.87
N MET A 203 -6.81 -0.84 5.53
CA MET A 203 -8.27 -0.87 5.48
C MET A 203 -8.92 0.20 6.39
N ASP A 204 -8.15 0.84 7.26
CA ASP A 204 -8.67 1.87 8.17
C ASP A 204 -8.88 3.21 7.43
N ASP A 205 -9.72 4.09 7.98
CA ASP A 205 -10.09 5.41 7.43
C ASP A 205 -10.61 5.41 5.98
N LEU A 206 -11.31 4.35 5.56
CA LEU A 206 -11.94 4.27 4.22
C LEU A 206 -13.41 4.74 4.22
N MET A 207 -13.84 5.53 5.21
CA MET A 207 -15.22 6.02 5.25
C MET A 207 -15.44 7.12 4.21
N PRO A 208 -16.55 7.08 3.45
CA PRO A 208 -16.86 8.11 2.48
C PRO A 208 -17.21 9.43 3.18
N THR A 209 -16.90 10.55 2.52
CA THR A 209 -17.23 11.88 3.04
C THR A 209 -18.63 12.33 2.63
N GLY A 210 -19.18 11.75 1.56
CA GLY A 210 -20.44 12.15 0.94
C GLY A 210 -20.41 13.55 0.29
N SER A 211 -19.23 14.19 0.23
CA SER A 211 -19.10 15.61 -0.11
C SER A 211 -18.61 15.86 -1.54
N ALA A 212 -18.16 14.81 -2.24
CA ALA A 212 -17.56 14.93 -3.55
C ALA A 212 -18.60 14.91 -4.69
N ALA A 213 -18.48 15.86 -5.61
CA ALA A 213 -19.21 15.86 -6.87
C ALA A 213 -18.63 14.78 -7.81
N LEU A 214 -19.13 13.56 -7.72
CA LEU A 214 -18.69 12.42 -8.55
C LEU A 214 -19.41 12.30 -9.89
N GLY A 215 -20.20 13.32 -10.27
CA GLY A 215 -21.10 13.28 -11.41
C GLY A 215 -22.28 12.33 -11.15
N GLU A 216 -23.50 12.78 -11.40
CA GLU A 216 -24.66 11.92 -11.23
C GLU A 216 -24.71 10.88 -12.36
N PRO A 217 -24.60 9.58 -12.05
CA PRO A 217 -24.74 8.55 -13.06
C PRO A 217 -26.20 8.51 -13.53
N PRO A 218 -26.45 8.20 -14.82
CA PRO A 218 -27.79 7.83 -15.27
C PRO A 218 -28.36 6.66 -14.44
N GLU A 219 -29.68 6.60 -14.33
CA GLU A 219 -30.34 5.52 -13.59
C GLU A 219 -29.93 4.15 -14.15
N ASN A 220 -29.63 3.21 -13.25
CA ASN A 220 -29.11 1.87 -13.57
C ASN A 220 -27.75 1.81 -14.30
N ALA A 221 -26.95 2.88 -14.27
CA ALA A 221 -25.57 2.80 -14.80
C ALA A 221 -24.73 1.76 -14.03
N LEU A 222 -23.74 1.17 -14.69
CA LEU A 222 -22.66 0.42 -14.04
C LEU A 222 -21.58 1.42 -13.62
N THR A 223 -21.24 1.49 -12.33
CA THR A 223 -20.19 2.39 -11.85
C THR A 223 -18.86 1.63 -11.71
N VAL A 224 -17.84 2.04 -12.45
CA VAL A 224 -16.53 1.39 -12.50
C VAL A 224 -15.45 2.33 -11.96
N LEU A 225 -14.74 1.90 -10.94
CA LEU A 225 -13.59 2.62 -10.38
C LEU A 225 -12.33 2.33 -11.20
N LEU A 226 -11.57 3.38 -11.57
CA LEU A 226 -10.33 3.28 -12.32
C LEU A 226 -9.13 3.63 -11.44
N LEU A 227 -8.20 2.70 -11.27
CA LEU A 227 -7.05 2.83 -10.38
C LEU A 227 -5.72 2.61 -11.13
N PRO A 228 -5.15 3.65 -11.77
CA PRO A 228 -3.92 3.52 -12.56
C PRO A 228 -2.64 3.29 -11.73
N GLY A 229 -2.70 3.50 -10.41
CA GLY A 229 -1.52 3.55 -9.53
C GLY A 229 -1.19 4.98 -9.12
N SER A 230 -0.18 5.13 -8.27
CA SER A 230 0.12 6.42 -7.61
C SER A 230 1.43 7.08 -8.04
N ARG A 231 2.24 6.42 -8.87
CA ARG A 231 3.60 6.90 -9.20
C ARG A 231 3.83 6.98 -10.71
N ALA A 232 4.29 8.14 -11.16
CA ALA A 232 4.78 8.35 -12.52
C ALA A 232 6.18 7.70 -12.72
N PRO A 233 6.54 7.33 -13.97
CA PRO A 233 5.72 7.39 -15.18
C PRO A 233 4.77 6.20 -15.34
N GLU A 234 4.90 5.16 -14.53
CA GLU A 234 4.14 3.91 -14.65
C GLU A 234 2.63 4.11 -14.58
N ALA A 235 2.14 4.95 -13.67
CA ALA A 235 0.71 5.25 -13.55
C ALA A 235 0.13 5.85 -14.85
N TYR A 236 0.90 6.64 -15.60
CA TYR A 236 0.43 7.18 -16.89
C TYR A 236 0.40 6.11 -17.98
N ALA A 237 1.33 5.15 -17.96
CA ALA A 237 1.31 3.99 -18.86
C ALA A 237 0.10 3.09 -18.56
N ASN A 238 -0.11 2.79 -17.27
CA ASN A 238 -1.26 2.04 -16.78
C ASN A 238 -2.58 2.73 -17.15
N TRP A 239 -2.65 4.07 -17.06
CA TRP A 239 -3.82 4.84 -17.48
C TRP A 239 -4.18 4.60 -18.94
N GLN A 240 -3.21 4.57 -19.85
CA GLN A 240 -3.48 4.29 -21.27
C GLN A 240 -4.06 2.89 -21.48
N GLN A 241 -3.58 1.91 -20.72
CA GLN A 241 -4.08 0.54 -20.75
C GLN A 241 -5.50 0.46 -20.18
N ILE A 242 -5.77 1.17 -19.08
CA ILE A 242 -7.12 1.31 -18.52
C ILE A 242 -8.06 1.94 -19.55
N LEU A 243 -7.66 2.96 -20.31
CA LEU A 243 -8.54 3.52 -21.35
C LEU A 243 -8.91 2.52 -22.45
N GLN A 244 -8.01 1.58 -22.79
CA GLN A 244 -8.33 0.48 -23.71
C GLN A 244 -9.34 -0.50 -23.08
N THR A 245 -9.18 -0.82 -21.80
CA THR A 245 -10.15 -1.67 -21.08
C THR A 245 -11.54 -1.03 -21.01
N VAL A 246 -11.60 0.27 -20.75
CA VAL A 246 -12.86 1.02 -20.69
C VAL A 246 -13.56 0.99 -22.04
N GLU A 247 -12.83 1.07 -23.16
CA GLU A 247 -13.44 0.95 -24.48
C GLU A 247 -14.14 -0.39 -24.68
N SER A 248 -13.52 -1.50 -24.26
CA SER A 248 -14.14 -2.84 -24.30
C SER A 248 -15.41 -2.91 -23.45
N VAL A 249 -15.34 -2.39 -22.21
CA VAL A 249 -16.49 -2.31 -21.29
C VAL A 249 -17.62 -1.46 -21.88
N LEU A 250 -17.33 -0.31 -22.47
CA LEU A 250 -18.36 0.53 -23.09
C LEU A 250 -19.11 -0.20 -24.20
N GLN A 251 -18.39 -0.96 -25.03
CA GLN A 251 -18.96 -1.73 -26.15
C GLN A 251 -19.84 -2.87 -25.66
N GLN A 252 -19.38 -3.67 -24.70
CA GLN A 252 -20.09 -4.85 -24.23
C GLN A 252 -21.36 -4.50 -23.42
N PHE A 253 -21.35 -3.38 -22.70
CA PHE A 253 -22.48 -2.97 -21.88
C PHE A 253 -23.53 -2.14 -22.61
N GLN A 254 -23.41 -1.88 -23.92
CA GLN A 254 -24.47 -1.14 -24.63
C GLN A 254 -25.83 -1.88 -24.60
N PRO A 255 -26.96 -1.17 -24.40
CA PRO A 255 -27.10 0.29 -24.29
C PRO A 255 -27.01 0.84 -22.85
N ARG A 256 -26.66 0.02 -21.85
CA ARG A 256 -26.51 0.43 -20.44
C ARG A 256 -25.39 1.47 -20.32
N TRP A 257 -25.62 2.49 -19.50
CA TRP A 257 -24.61 3.49 -19.21
C TRP A 257 -23.51 2.92 -18.30
N VAL A 258 -22.27 3.37 -18.54
CA VAL A 258 -21.11 3.07 -17.68
C VAL A 258 -20.58 4.39 -17.12
N HIS A 259 -20.47 4.47 -15.80
CA HIS A 259 -19.96 5.63 -15.08
C HIS A 259 -18.59 5.32 -14.50
N CYS A 260 -17.54 5.86 -15.11
CA CYS A 260 -16.16 5.64 -14.73
C CYS A 260 -15.68 6.69 -13.73
N LEU A 261 -15.09 6.25 -12.62
CA LEU A 261 -14.52 7.13 -11.60
C LEU A 261 -13.00 6.93 -11.56
N GLY A 262 -12.24 7.89 -12.09
CA GLY A 262 -10.79 7.93 -11.94
C GLY A 262 -10.41 8.52 -10.58
N ALA A 263 -10.09 7.66 -9.61
CA ALA A 263 -9.57 8.08 -8.32
C ALA A 263 -8.04 8.22 -8.40
N ILE A 264 -7.59 9.44 -8.71
CA ILE A 264 -6.20 9.73 -9.10
C ILE A 264 -5.40 10.17 -7.88
N ALA A 265 -4.18 9.64 -7.73
CA ALA A 265 -3.30 10.07 -6.66
C ALA A 265 -2.94 11.56 -6.80
N PRO A 266 -2.87 12.34 -5.70
CA PRO A 266 -2.54 13.78 -5.75
C PRO A 266 -1.17 14.11 -6.36
N ALA A 267 -0.25 13.14 -6.37
CA ALA A 267 1.09 13.30 -6.94
C ALA A 267 1.11 13.22 -8.49
N LEU A 268 0.00 12.83 -9.12
CA LEU A 268 -0.11 12.73 -10.58
C LEU A 268 -0.69 14.02 -11.18
N ASP A 269 -0.26 14.35 -12.39
CA ASP A 269 -0.75 15.48 -13.15
C ASP A 269 -2.00 15.10 -13.94
N LEU A 270 -3.14 15.70 -13.57
CA LEU A 270 -4.42 15.49 -14.25
C LEU A 270 -4.38 15.92 -15.72
N ALA A 271 -3.51 16.87 -16.10
CA ALA A 271 -3.40 17.31 -17.48
C ALA A 271 -2.91 16.17 -18.41
N GLU A 272 -2.01 15.30 -17.94
CA GLU A 272 -1.53 14.15 -18.72
C GLU A 272 -2.61 13.07 -18.90
N LEU A 273 -3.43 12.84 -17.87
CA LEU A 273 -4.55 11.92 -17.94
C LEU A 273 -5.63 12.45 -18.90
N ARG A 274 -5.93 13.74 -18.81
CA ARG A 274 -6.85 14.44 -19.72
C ARG A 274 -6.41 14.35 -21.17
N LYS A 275 -5.13 14.64 -21.48
CA LYS A 275 -4.59 14.51 -22.84
C LYS A 275 -4.80 13.10 -23.40
N SER A 276 -4.68 12.07 -22.55
CA SER A 276 -4.90 10.68 -22.95
C SER A 276 -6.37 10.39 -23.26
N LEU A 277 -7.29 10.94 -22.46
CA LEU A 277 -8.73 10.87 -22.70
C LEU A 277 -9.14 11.54 -24.01
N GLU A 278 -8.68 12.77 -24.25
CA GLU A 278 -8.96 13.53 -25.47
C GLU A 278 -8.47 12.79 -26.72
N LYS A 279 -7.25 12.23 -26.67
CA LYS A 279 -6.70 11.39 -27.74
C LYS A 279 -7.53 10.12 -27.99
N ALA A 280 -8.12 9.56 -26.93
CA ALA A 280 -9.02 8.40 -27.01
C ALA A 280 -10.46 8.77 -27.42
N GLY A 281 -10.72 10.04 -27.78
CA GLY A 281 -12.02 10.52 -28.28
C GLY A 281 -13.04 10.86 -27.19
N TRP A 282 -12.61 10.97 -25.93
CA TRP A 282 -13.47 11.50 -24.87
C TRP A 282 -13.57 13.02 -24.95
N GLN A 283 -14.78 13.55 -24.75
CA GLN A 283 -15.07 14.98 -24.83
C GLN A 283 -15.40 15.53 -23.45
N THR A 284 -14.88 16.71 -23.10
CA THR A 284 -15.25 17.39 -21.85
C THR A 284 -16.74 17.72 -21.84
N VAL A 285 -17.41 17.46 -20.72
CA VAL A 285 -18.83 17.78 -20.57
C VAL A 285 -19.00 19.29 -20.33
N LEU A 286 -19.71 19.96 -21.24
CA LEU A 286 -19.97 21.40 -21.14
C LEU A 286 -20.75 21.75 -19.87
N GLY A 287 -20.36 22.83 -19.19
CA GLY A 287 -21.01 23.29 -17.96
C GLY A 287 -20.57 22.58 -16.68
N HIS A 288 -19.66 21.60 -16.78
CA HIS A 288 -19.05 20.93 -15.64
C HIS A 288 -17.57 21.30 -15.50
N ALA A 289 -16.95 20.92 -14.39
CA ALA A 289 -15.51 21.06 -14.21
C ALA A 289 -14.74 20.30 -15.31
N ASP A 290 -13.53 20.75 -15.63
CA ASP A 290 -12.58 20.18 -16.60
C ASP A 290 -12.07 18.75 -16.25
N THR A 291 -12.80 18.06 -15.39
CA THR A 291 -12.56 16.70 -14.90
C THR A 291 -13.67 15.73 -15.28
N GLN A 292 -14.73 16.19 -15.97
CA GLN A 292 -15.83 15.34 -16.43
C GLN A 292 -15.81 15.19 -17.95
N PHE A 293 -15.89 13.94 -18.40
CA PHE A 293 -15.78 13.55 -19.80
C PHE A 293 -16.91 12.60 -20.20
N GLN A 294 -17.27 12.61 -21.48
CA GLN A 294 -18.28 11.73 -22.05
C GLN A 294 -17.80 11.13 -23.38
N LYS A 295 -18.17 9.88 -23.62
CA LYS A 295 -17.98 9.16 -24.88
C LYS A 295 -19.04 8.05 -24.99
N GLN A 296 -19.85 8.06 -26.05
CA GLN A 296 -20.92 7.06 -26.27
C GLN A 296 -21.84 6.93 -25.03
N ASN A 297 -22.03 5.71 -24.50
CA ASN A 297 -22.74 5.37 -23.26
C ASN A 297 -21.87 5.51 -21.99
N GLY A 298 -20.70 6.14 -22.09
CA GLY A 298 -19.74 6.33 -21.02
C GLY A 298 -19.71 7.75 -20.48
N ARG A 299 -19.72 7.88 -19.15
CA ARG A 299 -19.30 9.09 -18.42
C ARG A 299 -18.04 8.78 -17.64
N LEU A 300 -17.11 9.74 -17.53
CA LEU A 300 -15.88 9.57 -16.78
C LEU A 300 -15.58 10.82 -15.95
N VAL A 301 -15.31 10.63 -14.66
CA VAL A 301 -14.95 11.72 -13.74
C VAL A 301 -13.56 11.46 -13.17
N LEU A 302 -12.67 12.45 -13.24
CA LEU A 302 -11.38 12.43 -12.56
C LEU A 302 -11.45 13.20 -11.24
N THR A 303 -10.87 12.64 -10.18
CA THR A 303 -10.82 13.29 -8.87
C THR A 303 -9.54 12.92 -8.12
N GLN A 304 -9.01 13.87 -7.36
CA GLN A 304 -7.86 13.67 -6.45
C GLN A 304 -8.24 13.82 -4.98
N ILE A 305 -9.52 14.09 -4.68
CA ILE A 305 -10.00 14.43 -3.34
C ILE A 305 -11.07 13.48 -2.81
N ALA A 306 -11.58 12.59 -3.66
CA ALA A 306 -12.77 11.78 -3.36
C ALA A 306 -12.50 10.27 -3.38
N TYR A 307 -11.29 9.85 -2.99
CA TYR A 307 -10.87 8.45 -3.07
C TYR A 307 -11.85 7.49 -2.37
N ALA A 308 -12.14 7.73 -1.07
CA ALA A 308 -13.05 6.88 -0.31
C ALA A 308 -14.48 6.88 -0.88
N ASP A 309 -14.97 8.05 -1.30
CA ASP A 309 -16.29 8.17 -1.95
C ASP A 309 -16.35 7.30 -3.21
N CYS A 310 -15.35 7.37 -4.08
CA CYS A 310 -15.26 6.53 -5.28
C CYS A 310 -15.27 5.03 -4.96
N LEU A 311 -14.52 4.61 -3.93
CA LEU A 311 -14.49 3.20 -3.47
C LEU A 311 -15.88 2.73 -3.04
N HIS A 312 -16.64 3.57 -2.34
CA HIS A 312 -17.96 3.20 -1.81
C HIS A 312 -19.08 3.23 -2.83
N VAL A 313 -19.03 4.11 -3.83
CA VAL A 313 -20.08 4.18 -4.87
C VAL A 313 -19.88 3.24 -6.04
N ALA A 314 -18.65 2.80 -6.33
CA ALA A 314 -18.38 1.93 -7.47
C ALA A 314 -18.87 0.49 -7.25
N ASP A 315 -19.35 -0.15 -8.32
CA ASP A 315 -19.79 -1.55 -8.33
C ASP A 315 -18.62 -2.51 -8.54
N ALA A 316 -17.64 -2.11 -9.37
CA ALA A 316 -16.44 -2.86 -9.69
C ALA A 316 -15.24 -1.91 -9.89
N ALA A 317 -14.02 -2.45 -9.90
CA ALA A 317 -12.82 -1.68 -10.20
C ALA A 317 -12.02 -2.28 -11.35
N ILE A 318 -11.42 -1.44 -12.19
CA ILE A 318 -10.31 -1.77 -13.08
C ILE A 318 -9.05 -1.18 -12.46
N ALA A 319 -8.14 -2.04 -12.03
CA ALA A 319 -7.04 -1.64 -11.16
C ALA A 319 -5.67 -2.16 -11.62
N MET A 320 -4.68 -1.27 -11.56
CA MET A 320 -3.26 -1.57 -11.75
C MET A 320 -2.47 -1.00 -10.56
N ALA A 321 -3.05 -1.12 -9.36
CA ALA A 321 -2.59 -0.47 -8.13
C ALA A 321 -2.75 -1.37 -6.91
N GLY A 322 -1.64 -1.93 -6.41
CA GLY A 322 -1.60 -2.93 -5.33
C GLY A 322 -2.53 -2.64 -4.14
N THR A 323 -2.16 -1.64 -3.34
CA THR A 323 -2.89 -1.26 -2.12
C THR A 323 -4.34 -0.86 -2.38
N ALA A 324 -4.61 -0.14 -3.48
CA ALA A 324 -5.95 0.33 -3.79
C ALA A 324 -6.88 -0.83 -4.20
N THR A 325 -6.38 -1.83 -4.93
CA THR A 325 -7.13 -3.05 -5.24
C THR A 325 -7.52 -3.79 -3.96
N GLU A 326 -6.58 -3.98 -3.03
CA GLU A 326 -6.86 -4.64 -1.75
C GLU A 326 -7.90 -3.87 -0.92
N GLN A 327 -7.84 -2.53 -0.92
CA GLN A 327 -8.84 -1.69 -0.23
C GLN A 327 -10.23 -1.84 -0.84
N PHE A 328 -10.34 -1.85 -2.16
CA PHE A 328 -11.62 -2.02 -2.84
C PHE A 328 -12.21 -3.41 -2.61
N VAL A 329 -11.38 -4.45 -2.74
CA VAL A 329 -11.78 -5.84 -2.48
C VAL A 329 -12.16 -6.05 -1.03
N GLY A 330 -11.46 -5.41 -0.09
CA GLY A 330 -11.78 -5.47 1.33
C GLY A 330 -13.14 -4.83 1.69
N LEU A 331 -13.73 -4.02 0.80
CA LEU A 331 -15.12 -3.56 0.91
C LEU A 331 -16.14 -4.57 0.36
N GLY A 332 -15.70 -5.76 -0.04
CA GLY A 332 -16.55 -6.83 -0.57
C GLY A 332 -16.89 -6.68 -2.06
N LYS A 333 -16.07 -5.93 -2.83
CA LYS A 333 -16.35 -5.59 -4.23
C LYS A 333 -15.33 -6.20 -5.19
N PRO A 334 -15.73 -6.62 -6.40
CA PRO A 334 -14.84 -7.28 -7.35
C PRO A 334 -13.88 -6.30 -8.05
N ALA A 335 -12.63 -6.68 -8.21
CA ALA A 335 -11.66 -5.92 -8.99
C ALA A 335 -11.10 -6.74 -10.16
N PHE A 336 -10.93 -6.08 -11.29
CA PHE A 336 -10.33 -6.62 -12.49
C PHE A 336 -8.96 -5.97 -12.67
N ILE A 337 -7.94 -6.80 -12.82
CA ILE A 337 -6.56 -6.33 -12.92
C ILE A 337 -5.95 -6.79 -14.23
N THR A 338 -5.08 -5.95 -14.79
CA THR A 338 -4.29 -6.29 -15.98
C THR A 338 -2.84 -5.97 -15.68
N PRO A 339 -1.89 -6.87 -16.00
CA PRO A 339 -0.48 -6.61 -15.72
C PRO A 339 0.01 -5.40 -16.53
N GLY A 340 0.78 -4.53 -15.88
CA GLY A 340 1.45 -3.41 -16.52
C GLY A 340 2.85 -3.78 -17.00
N ALA A 341 3.44 -2.90 -17.81
CA ALA A 341 4.82 -3.04 -18.30
C ALA A 341 5.86 -2.48 -17.31
N GLY A 342 5.42 -1.79 -16.26
CA GLY A 342 6.29 -1.17 -15.27
C GLY A 342 6.71 -2.11 -14.13
N PRO A 343 7.67 -1.68 -13.31
CA PRO A 343 8.19 -2.51 -12.22
C PRO A 343 7.20 -2.70 -11.05
N GLN A 344 6.25 -1.77 -10.81
CA GLN A 344 5.36 -1.83 -9.64
C GLN A 344 4.21 -2.81 -9.81
N PHE A 345 3.58 -2.86 -10.99
CA PHE A 345 2.43 -3.74 -11.27
C PHE A 345 2.73 -4.72 -12.40
N ASN A 346 3.84 -5.44 -12.28
CA ASN A 346 4.28 -6.44 -13.27
C ASN A 346 3.46 -7.76 -13.19
N PRO A 347 3.59 -8.70 -14.16
CA PRO A 347 2.85 -9.96 -14.15
C PRO A 347 2.98 -10.79 -12.87
N THR A 348 4.18 -10.86 -12.30
CA THR A 348 4.41 -11.58 -11.04
C THR A 348 3.63 -10.95 -9.90
N PHE A 349 3.61 -9.61 -9.81
CA PHE A 349 2.84 -8.89 -8.80
C PHE A 349 1.33 -9.12 -8.98
N ALA A 350 0.83 -9.05 -10.22
CA ALA A 350 -0.57 -9.31 -10.52
C ALA A 350 -1.01 -10.73 -10.09
N GLN A 351 -0.17 -11.75 -10.35
CA GLN A 351 -0.40 -13.12 -9.90
C GLN A 351 -0.35 -13.27 -8.37
N LEU A 352 0.56 -12.57 -7.69
CA LEU A 352 0.59 -12.57 -6.21
C LEU A 352 -0.65 -11.91 -5.63
N GLN A 353 -1.17 -10.88 -6.30
CA GLN A 353 -2.38 -10.19 -5.88
C GLN A 353 -3.63 -11.09 -6.01
N THR A 354 -3.76 -11.89 -7.06
CA THR A 354 -4.88 -12.86 -7.17
C THR A 354 -4.82 -13.92 -6.08
N ARG A 355 -3.62 -14.37 -5.68
CA ARG A 355 -3.45 -15.32 -4.55
C ARG A 355 -3.90 -14.72 -3.22
N LEU A 356 -3.53 -13.45 -2.97
CA LEU A 356 -3.87 -12.76 -1.72
C LEU A 356 -5.36 -12.44 -1.60
N LEU A 357 -5.98 -12.02 -2.70
CA LEU A 357 -7.36 -11.52 -2.71
C LEU A 357 -8.38 -12.54 -3.21
N GLY A 358 -7.90 -13.70 -3.66
CA GLY A 358 -8.71 -14.84 -4.05
C GLY A 358 -9.69 -14.51 -5.18
N PRO A 359 -10.93 -15.05 -5.13
CA PRO A 359 -11.89 -14.95 -6.22
C PRO A 359 -12.44 -13.53 -6.46
N SER A 360 -12.19 -12.59 -5.54
CA SER A 360 -12.62 -11.20 -5.69
C SER A 360 -11.74 -10.41 -6.67
N VAL A 361 -10.64 -10.99 -7.13
CA VAL A 361 -9.78 -10.40 -8.16
C VAL A 361 -9.74 -11.28 -9.39
N VAL A 362 -10.08 -10.70 -10.54
CA VAL A 362 -9.99 -11.35 -11.84
C VAL A 362 -8.80 -10.78 -12.59
N LEU A 363 -7.82 -11.64 -12.90
CA LEU A 363 -6.71 -11.28 -13.78
C LEU A 363 -7.17 -11.41 -15.24
N VAL A 364 -7.19 -10.29 -15.94
CA VAL A 364 -7.51 -10.21 -17.36
C VAL A 364 -6.20 -9.98 -18.11
N GLU A 365 -5.87 -10.84 -19.08
CA GLU A 365 -4.58 -10.78 -19.78
C GLU A 365 -4.55 -9.63 -20.79
N GLN A 366 -5.62 -9.46 -21.56
CA GLN A 366 -5.70 -8.44 -22.60
C GLN A 366 -6.71 -7.35 -22.24
N PRO A 367 -6.36 -6.06 -22.39
CA PRO A 367 -7.30 -4.97 -22.14
C PRO A 367 -8.64 -5.11 -22.87
N THR A 368 -8.62 -5.68 -24.07
CA THR A 368 -9.80 -5.86 -24.92
C THR A 368 -10.78 -6.91 -24.42
N GLU A 369 -10.40 -7.77 -23.48
CA GLU A 369 -11.23 -8.84 -22.91
C GLU A 369 -11.90 -8.43 -21.58
N MET A 370 -11.82 -7.15 -21.20
CA MET A 370 -12.35 -6.65 -19.93
C MET A 370 -13.88 -6.54 -19.90
N GLY A 371 -14.50 -6.26 -21.05
CA GLY A 371 -15.91 -5.90 -21.18
C GLY A 371 -16.90 -7.01 -20.93
#